data_AF-A0A3S5GHZ8-F1
#
_entry.id   AF-A0A3S5GHZ8-F1
#
_cell.length_a   1.000
_cell.length_b   1.000
_cell.length_c   1.000
_cell.angle_alpha   90.00
_cell.angle_beta   90.00
_cell.angle_gamma   90.00
#
_symmetry.space_group_name_H-M   'P 1'
#
loop_
_entity.id
_entity.type
_entity.pdbx_description
1 polymer ?
#
loop_
_entity_poly.entity_id
_entity_poly.type
_entity_poly.pdbx_seq_one_letter_code
_entity_poly.pdbx_strand_id
1 'polypeptide(L)'
;MNADFGAVAGETTDFMVRVGESMLKVQSVDLAAAHSAFSSLVEQGDRLTTAFRALGESKGLQAQNLIRRECEDSMLAFAAALARVKGGEA
;
A
#
# COMPACT_ATOMS: atom_id res chain seq x y z
N MET A 1 16.46 -49.67 -16.01
CA MET A 1 15.78 -48.59 -16.75
C MET A 1 14.67 -47.87 -15.96
N ASN A 2 14.07 -48.45 -14.91
CA ASN A 2 12.97 -47.79 -14.17
C ASN A 2 13.39 -46.82 -13.05
N ALA A 3 14.65 -46.85 -12.59
CA ALA A 3 15.10 -46.00 -11.49
C ALA A 3 15.30 -44.53 -11.91
N ASP A 4 15.83 -44.28 -13.11
CA ASP A 4 16.02 -42.91 -13.64
C ASP A 4 14.71 -42.18 -13.88
N PHE A 5 13.68 -42.86 -14.40
CA PHE A 5 12.37 -42.26 -14.59
C PHE A 5 11.69 -41.87 -13.26
N GLY A 6 11.88 -42.65 -12.20
CA GLY A 6 11.39 -42.33 -10.86
C GLY A 6 12.11 -41.13 -10.23
N ALA A 7 13.42 -41.01 -10.45
CA ALA A 7 14.22 -39.88 -9.98
C ALA A 7 13.80 -38.57 -10.68
N VAL A 8 13.65 -38.59 -12.01
CA VAL A 8 13.19 -37.43 -12.80
C VAL A 8 11.77 -37.01 -12.39
N ALA A 9 10.87 -37.96 -12.13
CA ALA A 9 9.52 -37.65 -11.65
C ALA A 9 9.53 -37.01 -10.24
N GLY A 10 10.41 -37.48 -9.36
CA GLY A 10 10.63 -36.89 -8.03
C GLY A 10 11.16 -35.45 -8.10
N GLU A 11 12.19 -35.22 -8.92
CA GLU A 11 12.78 -33.88 -9.13
C GLU A 11 11.78 -32.90 -9.77
N THR A 12 10.97 -33.39 -10.72
CA THR A 12 9.93 -32.57 -11.36
C THR A 12 8.87 -32.15 -10.34
N THR A 13 8.47 -33.06 -9.45
CA THR A 13 7.48 -32.78 -8.40
C THR A 13 8.02 -31.77 -7.39
N ASP A 14 9.26 -31.93 -6.94
CA ASP A 14 9.90 -31.00 -6.01
C ASP A 14 10.08 -29.59 -6.61
N PHE A 15 10.41 -29.50 -7.89
CA PHE A 15 10.44 -28.22 -8.61
C PHE A 15 9.06 -27.54 -8.64
N MET A 16 8.00 -28.28 -8.97
CA MET A 16 6.64 -27.72 -9.00
C MET A 16 6.19 -27.20 -7.63
N VAL A 17 6.54 -27.90 -6.54
CA VAL A 17 6.27 -27.45 -5.17
C VAL A 17 7.02 -26.15 -4.88
N ARG A 18 8.32 -26.08 -5.16
CA ARG A 18 9.14 -24.86 -4.95
C ARG A 18 8.62 -23.66 -5.75
N VAL A 19 8.18 -23.87 -6.99
CA VAL A 19 7.56 -22.83 -7.82
C VAL A 19 6.23 -22.36 -7.20
N GLY A 20 5.38 -23.28 -6.75
CA GLY A 20 4.12 -22.96 -6.08
C GLY A 20 4.31 -22.14 -4.81
N GLU A 21 5.26 -22.53 -3.95
CA GLU A 21 5.62 -21.78 -2.74
C GLU A 21 6.16 -20.38 -3.06
N SER A 22 6.98 -20.26 -4.12
CA SER A 22 7.51 -18.96 -4.55
C SER A 22 6.39 -18.04 -5.06
N MET A 23 5.46 -18.57 -5.87
CA MET A 23 4.31 -17.81 -6.38
C MET A 23 3.40 -17.33 -5.26
N LEU A 24 3.12 -18.17 -4.27
CA LEU A 24 2.31 -17.81 -3.10
C LEU A 24 2.98 -16.71 -2.26
N LYS A 25 4.30 -16.79 -2.07
CA LYS A 25 5.06 -15.74 -1.38
C LYS A 25 4.98 -14.41 -2.12
N VAL A 26 5.17 -14.40 -3.44
CA VAL A 26 5.04 -13.18 -4.25
C VAL A 26 3.65 -12.56 -4.11
N GLN A 27 2.59 -13.36 -4.28
CA GLN A 27 1.22 -12.88 -4.12
C GLN A 27 0.94 -12.31 -2.71
N SER A 28 1.49 -12.94 -1.67
CA SER A 28 1.35 -12.46 -0.29
C SER A 28 2.06 -11.12 -0.04
N VAL A 29 3.22 -10.91 -0.68
CA VAL A 29 3.97 -9.65 -0.62
C VAL A 29 3.21 -8.55 -1.37
N ASP A 30 2.68 -8.84 -2.54
CA ASP A 30 1.88 -7.90 -3.34
C ASP A 30 0.62 -7.45 -2.57
N LEU A 31 -0.04 -8.39 -1.89
CA LEU A 31 -1.21 -8.08 -1.07
C LEU A 31 -0.85 -7.23 0.16
N ALA A 32 0.25 -7.53 0.83
CA ALA A 32 0.71 -6.77 1.99
C ALA A 32 1.12 -5.33 1.59
N ALA A 33 1.82 -5.17 0.47
CA ALA A 33 2.19 -3.88 -0.08
C ALA A 33 0.95 -3.06 -0.47
N ALA A 34 -0.01 -3.67 -1.17
CA ALA A 34 -1.27 -3.04 -1.51
C ALA A 34 -2.05 -2.61 -0.25
N HIS A 35 -2.19 -3.49 0.74
CA HIS A 35 -2.87 -3.17 1.99
C HIS A 35 -2.19 -2.02 2.74
N SER A 36 -0.86 -2.01 2.80
CA SER A 36 -0.09 -0.92 3.40
C SER A 36 -0.35 0.42 2.68
N ALA A 37 -0.29 0.43 1.35
CA ALA A 37 -0.56 1.61 0.54
C ALA A 37 -2.00 2.14 0.72
N PHE A 38 -3.00 1.25 0.73
CA PHE A 38 -4.39 1.61 0.99
C PHE A 38 -4.60 2.11 2.43
N SER A 39 -4.00 1.47 3.42
CA SER A 39 -4.08 1.90 4.82
C SER A 39 -3.50 3.31 4.98
N SER A 40 -2.35 3.58 4.36
CA SER A 40 -1.74 4.92 4.36
C SER A 40 -2.63 5.96 3.67
N LEU A 41 -3.25 5.60 2.54
CA LEU A 41 -4.19 6.47 1.83
C LEU A 41 -5.40 6.85 2.70
N VAL A 42 -5.99 5.86 3.40
CA VAL A 42 -7.12 6.09 4.32
C VAL A 42 -6.69 7.02 5.46
N GLU A 43 -5.55 6.76 6.09
CA GLU A 43 -5.03 7.60 7.17
C GLU A 43 -4.82 9.06 6.72
N GLN A 44 -4.20 9.28 5.55
CA GLN A 44 -4.04 10.64 5.03
C GLN A 44 -5.37 11.28 4.65
N GLY A 45 -6.35 10.50 4.18
CA GLY A 45 -7.71 10.98 3.90
C GLY A 45 -8.44 11.46 5.16
N ASP A 46 -8.31 10.74 6.27
CA ASP A 46 -8.88 11.13 7.56
C ASP A 46 -8.25 12.42 8.10
N ARG A 47 -6.92 12.55 7.98
CA ARG A 47 -6.18 13.77 8.35
C ARG A 47 -6.61 14.96 7.51
N LEU A 48 -6.72 14.79 6.19
CA LEU A 48 -7.21 15.83 5.28
C LEU A 48 -8.64 16.26 5.62
N THR A 49 -9.54 15.31 5.85
CA THR A 49 -10.93 15.61 6.23
C THR A 49 -11.00 16.39 7.54
N THR A 50 -10.17 16.02 8.51
CA THR A 50 -10.06 16.71 9.80
C THR A 50 -9.54 18.13 9.65
N ALA A 51 -8.44 18.33 8.91
CA ALA A 51 -7.85 19.65 8.67
C ALA A 51 -8.81 20.56 7.90
N PHE A 52 -9.53 20.02 6.91
CA PHE A 52 -10.54 20.77 6.15
C PHE A 52 -11.72 21.20 7.03
N ARG A 53 -12.20 20.32 7.92
CA ARG A 53 -13.24 20.68 8.89
C ARG A 53 -12.77 21.78 9.84
N ALA A 54 -11.56 21.64 10.39
CA ALA A 54 -10.97 22.65 11.27
C ALA A 54 -10.85 24.01 10.56
N LEU A 55 -10.60 24.03 9.25
CA LEU A 55 -10.53 25.26 8.46
C LEU A 55 -11.89 25.99 8.43
N GLY A 56 -12.98 25.24 8.26
CA GLY A 56 -14.35 25.77 8.27
C GLY A 56 -14.83 26.24 9.65
N GLU A 57 -14.31 25.65 10.72
CA GLU A 57 -14.67 25.97 12.12
C GLU A 57 -13.79 27.07 12.73
N SER A 58 -12.65 27.39 12.09
CA SER A 58 -11.65 28.32 12.62
C SER A 58 -12.14 29.77 12.68
N LYS A 59 -12.11 30.34 13.88
CA LYS A 59 -12.44 31.74 14.16
C LYS A 59 -11.16 32.52 14.48
N GLY A 60 -10.78 33.41 13.56
CA GLY A 60 -9.65 34.33 13.74
C GLY A 60 -8.53 34.12 12.72
N LEU A 61 -7.90 35.23 12.31
CA LEU A 61 -6.92 35.28 11.21
C LEU A 61 -5.66 34.43 11.48
N GLN A 62 -5.17 34.38 12.71
CA GLN A 62 -3.97 33.59 13.05
C GLN A 62 -4.26 32.09 13.02
N ALA A 63 -5.37 31.66 13.65
CA ALA A 63 -5.81 30.28 13.64
C ALA A 63 -6.13 29.79 12.22
N GLN A 64 -6.75 30.64 11.39
CA GLN A 64 -7.00 30.33 9.98
C GLN A 64 -5.72 30.14 9.17
N ASN A 65 -4.69 30.97 9.38
CA ASN A 65 -3.43 30.80 8.66
C ASN A 65 -2.72 29.48 9.04
N LEU A 66 -2.75 29.12 10.32
CA LEU A 66 -2.12 27.88 10.80
C LEU A 66 -2.87 26.65 10.29
N ILE A 67 -4.20 26.65 10.39
CA ILE A 67 -5.04 25.54 9.91
C ILE A 67 -5.04 25.45 8.38
N ARG A 68 -4.93 26.57 7.66
CA ARG A 68 -4.78 26.54 6.21
C ARG A 68 -3.50 25.81 5.79
N ARG A 69 -2.37 26.07 6.45
CA ARG A 69 -1.12 25.34 6.20
C ARG A 69 -1.28 23.85 6.48
N GLU A 70 -1.86 23.48 7.62
CA GLU A 70 -2.13 22.08 7.95
C GLU A 70 -3.02 21.38 6.90
N CYS A 71 -4.01 22.10 6.36
CA CYS A 71 -4.86 21.62 5.30
C CYS A 71 -4.10 21.44 3.97
N GLU A 72 -3.23 22.39 3.62
CA GLU A 72 -2.37 22.31 2.43
C GLU A 72 -1.39 21.13 2.53
N ASP A 73 -0.73 20.96 3.68
CA ASP A 73 0.19 19.85 3.95
C ASP A 73 -0.55 18.50 3.89
N SER A 74 -1.74 18.42 4.47
CA SER A 74 -2.59 17.22 4.41
C SER A 74 -3.06 16.90 2.98
N MET A 75 -3.35 17.92 2.16
CA MET A 75 -3.69 17.72 0.75
C MET A 75 -2.53 17.14 -0.05
N LEU A 76 -1.31 17.65 0.17
CA LEU A 76 -0.10 17.15 -0.48
C LEU A 76 0.22 15.72 -0.05
N ALA A 77 0.11 15.42 1.24
CA ALA A 77 0.32 14.07 1.78
C ALA A 77 -0.71 13.07 1.21
N PHE A 78 -1.98 13.46 1.13
CA PHE A 78 -3.02 12.64 0.51
C PHE A 78 -2.77 12.43 -0.99
N ALA A 79 -2.38 13.47 -1.73
CA ALA A 79 -2.06 13.36 -3.15
C ALA A 79 -0.89 12.40 -3.41
N ALA A 80 0.14 12.45 -2.56
CA ALA A 80 1.27 11.51 -2.63
C ALA A 80 0.84 10.06 -2.31
N ALA A 81 0.02 9.86 -1.27
CA ALA A 81 -0.52 8.53 -0.95
C ALA A 81 -1.41 7.98 -2.09
N LEU A 82 -2.23 8.85 -2.70
CA LEU A 82 -3.07 8.48 -3.84
C LEU A 82 -2.23 8.13 -5.07
N ALA A 83 -1.13 8.85 -5.30
CA ALA A 83 -0.19 8.54 -6.37
C ALA A 83 0.45 7.15 -6.18
N ARG A 84 0.84 6.77 -4.96
CA ARG A 84 1.38 5.43 -4.67
C ARG A 84 0.37 4.33 -4.96
N VAL A 85 -0.89 4.52 -4.56
CA VAL A 85 -1.98 3.56 -4.83
C VAL A 85 -2.29 3.47 -6.32
N LYS A 86 -2.30 4.60 -7.06
CA LYS A 86 -2.59 4.62 -8.51
C LYS A 86 -1.44 4.14 -9.38
N GLY A 87 -0.22 4.50 -9.00
CA GLY A 87 1.00 4.23 -9.75
C GLY A 87 1.56 2.84 -9.49
N GLY A 88 1.05 2.12 -8.48
CA GLY A 88 1.64 0.86 -8.06
C GLY A 88 3.13 1.05 -7.76
N GLU A 89 3.48 2.06 -6.96
CA GLU A 89 4.82 2.07 -6.36
C GLU A 89 4.86 0.97 -5.29
N ALA A 90 5.09 -0.24 -5.79
CA ALA A 90 5.63 -1.42 -5.12
C ALA A 90 7.13 -1.51 -5.43
#